data_AF-A0A3D8J2K9-F1
#
_entry.id   AF-A0A3D8J2K9-F1
#
_cell.length_a   1.000
_cell.length_b   1.000
_cell.length_c   1.000
_cell.angle_alpha   90.00
_cell.angle_beta   90.00
_cell.angle_gamma   90.00
#
_symmetry.space_group_name_H-M   'P 1'
#
loop_
_entity.id
_entity.type
_entity.pdbx_description
1 polymer ?
#
loop_
_entity_poly.entity_id
_entity_poly.type
_entity_poly.pdbx_seq_one_letter_code
_entity_poly.pdbx_strand_id
1 'polypeptide(L)'
;MQILSQNSLISSLLCNPKIWKFLSIFILMVAISVRIFQFIFHKDLWLDEAMLSATLYHKDFSEIFFSPLPHLQAAPLGFLAVTKLLCLLFGYSEYSLYFFPMLCGIASLILAFKIANVIYGGGSLLVYS
;
A
#
# COMPACT_ATOMS: atom_id res chain seq x y z
N MET A 1 -15.54 -20.55 40.52
CA MET A 1 -15.61 -21.52 39.40
C MET A 1 -15.69 -20.89 38.01
N GLN A 2 -16.38 -19.75 37.81
CA GLN A 2 -16.46 -19.10 36.48
C GLN A 2 -15.13 -18.55 35.92
N ILE A 3 -14.21 -18.07 36.79
CA ILE A 3 -12.92 -17.48 36.36
C ILE A 3 -11.98 -18.52 35.71
N LEU A 4 -11.99 -19.76 36.19
CA LEU A 4 -11.15 -20.84 35.64
C LEU A 4 -11.65 -21.33 34.26
N SER A 5 -12.96 -21.22 33.99
CA SER A 5 -13.57 -21.57 32.70
C SER A 5 -13.31 -20.52 31.61
N GLN A 6 -13.15 -19.24 31.96
CA GLN A 6 -12.81 -18.19 30.98
C GLN A 6 -11.35 -18.33 30.52
N ASN A 7 -10.44 -18.65 31.45
CA ASN A 7 -9.02 -18.81 31.12
C ASN A 7 -8.74 -20.02 30.21
N SER A 8 -9.53 -21.10 30.29
CA SER A 8 -9.38 -22.27 29.41
C SER A 8 -9.89 -22.01 27.99
N LEU A 9 -10.92 -21.19 27.83
CA LEU A 9 -11.40 -20.76 26.51
C LEU A 9 -10.45 -19.77 25.85
N ILE A 10 -9.92 -18.80 26.59
CA ILE A 10 -8.95 -17.85 26.05
C ILE A 10 -7.65 -18.56 25.65
N SER A 11 -7.14 -19.49 26.46
CA SER A 11 -5.93 -20.24 26.11
C SER A 11 -6.12 -21.13 24.87
N SER A 12 -7.29 -21.77 24.73
CA SER A 12 -7.60 -22.57 23.54
C SER A 12 -7.78 -21.74 22.26
N LEU A 13 -8.28 -20.51 22.37
CA LEU A 13 -8.32 -19.55 21.26
C LEU A 13 -6.92 -19.08 20.87
N LEU A 14 -6.07 -18.73 21.83
CA LEU A 14 -4.70 -18.30 21.59
C LEU A 14 -3.85 -19.41 20.93
N CYS A 15 -4.09 -20.68 21.29
CA CYS A 15 -3.42 -21.84 20.71
C CYS A 15 -3.94 -22.27 19.32
N ASN A 16 -5.01 -21.67 18.79
CA ASN A 16 -5.58 -22.10 17.50
C ASN A 16 -4.94 -21.33 16.32
N PRO A 17 -4.00 -21.90 15.56
CA PRO A 17 -3.32 -21.18 14.48
C PRO A 17 -4.28 -20.73 13.35
N LYS A 18 -5.44 -21.39 13.21
CA LYS A 18 -6.44 -21.03 12.20
C LYS A 18 -7.09 -19.68 12.50
N ILE A 19 -7.32 -19.33 13.77
CA ILE A 19 -7.97 -18.07 14.15
C ILE A 19 -7.07 -16.87 13.81
N TRP A 20 -5.77 -17.00 14.08
CA TRP A 20 -4.78 -15.96 13.81
C TRP A 20 -4.60 -15.74 12.31
N LYS A 21 -4.52 -16.83 11.53
CA LYS A 21 -4.47 -16.74 10.08
C LYS A 21 -5.71 -16.04 9.51
N PHE A 22 -6.90 -16.40 10.00
CA PHE A 22 -8.15 -15.75 9.60
C PHE A 22 -8.14 -14.26 9.95
N LEU A 23 -7.72 -13.90 11.17
CA LEU A 23 -7.65 -12.51 11.62
C LEU A 23 -6.66 -11.69 10.78
N SER A 24 -5.48 -12.24 10.45
CA SER A 24 -4.50 -11.56 9.58
C SER A 24 -5.04 -11.30 8.17
N ILE A 25 -5.75 -12.27 7.59
CA ILE A 25 -6.39 -12.11 6.26
C ILE A 25 -7.51 -11.06 6.35
N PHE A 26 -8.30 -11.08 7.42
CA PHE A 26 -9.36 -10.11 7.64
C PHE A 26 -8.80 -8.68 7.73
N ILE A 27 -7.74 -8.47 8.52
CA ILE A 27 -7.06 -7.16 8.63
C ILE A 27 -6.50 -6.72 7.27
N LEU A 28 -5.90 -7.64 6.51
CA LEU A 28 -5.38 -7.34 5.18
C LEU A 28 -6.50 -6.88 4.24
N MET A 29 -7.65 -7.56 4.23
CA MET A 29 -8.81 -7.19 3.41
C MET A 29 -9.37 -5.83 3.81
N VAL A 30 -9.47 -5.53 5.11
CA VAL A 30 -9.90 -4.21 5.59
C VAL A 30 -8.91 -3.13 5.15
N ALA A 31 -7.61 -3.36 5.30
CA ALA A 31 -6.58 -2.40 4.89
C ALA A 31 -6.62 -2.09 3.38
N ILE A 32 -6.80 -3.12 2.54
CA ILE A 32 -6.97 -2.94 1.08
C ILE A 32 -8.25 -2.15 0.78
N SER A 33 -9.36 -2.49 1.46
CA SER A 33 -10.65 -1.82 1.25
C SER A 33 -10.58 -0.33 1.60
N VAL A 34 -9.92 0.01 2.72
CA VAL A 34 -9.71 1.41 3.12
C VAL A 34 -8.85 2.16 2.10
N ARG A 35 -7.82 1.53 1.51
CA ARG A 35 -7.00 2.16 0.47
C ARG A 35 -7.78 2.44 -0.81
N ILE A 36 -8.63 1.50 -1.22
CA ILE A 36 -9.50 1.69 -2.39
C ILE A 36 -10.53 2.79 -2.10
N PHE A 37 -11.13 2.79 -0.91
CA PHE A 37 -12.05 3.84 -0.49
C PHE A 37 -11.38 5.22 -0.53
N GLN A 38 -10.18 5.33 0.04
CA GLN A 38 -9.41 6.58 -0.02
C GLN A 38 -9.14 7.01 -1.46
N PHE A 39 -8.78 6.09 -2.35
CA PHE A 39 -8.55 6.41 -3.76
C PHE A 39 -9.80 6.94 -4.49
N ILE A 40 -10.99 6.39 -4.18
CA ILE A 40 -12.24 6.81 -4.82
C ILE A 40 -12.72 8.17 -4.29
N PHE A 41 -12.50 8.45 -3.01
CA PHE A 41 -13.05 9.64 -2.34
C PHE A 41 -12.04 10.78 -2.14
N HIS A 42 -10.78 10.61 -2.55
CA HIS A 42 -9.80 11.71 -2.52
C HIS A 42 -10.17 12.78 -3.54
N LYS A 43 -10.08 14.06 -3.16
CA LYS A 43 -10.55 15.16 -3.98
C LYS A 43 -9.66 16.40 -4.05
N ASP A 44 -8.61 16.48 -3.23
CA ASP A 44 -7.82 17.70 -3.12
C ASP A 44 -6.33 17.40 -3.25
N LEU A 45 -5.74 17.89 -4.35
CA LEU A 45 -4.29 17.93 -4.52
C LEU A 45 -3.69 18.88 -3.49
N TRP A 46 -2.67 18.40 -2.79
CA TRP A 46 -1.83 19.30 -2.00
C TRP A 46 -0.99 20.20 -2.92
N LEU A 47 -0.45 21.29 -2.37
CA LEU A 47 0.31 22.28 -3.15
C LEU A 47 1.48 21.64 -3.90
N ASP A 48 2.22 20.75 -3.24
CA ASP A 48 3.33 20.00 -3.83
C ASP A 48 2.86 19.03 -4.92
N GLU A 49 1.73 18.37 -4.74
CA GLU A 49 1.12 17.47 -5.73
C GLU A 49 0.58 18.22 -6.94
N ALA A 50 0.00 19.42 -6.75
CA ALA A 50 -0.44 20.30 -7.83
C ALA A 50 0.74 20.85 -8.64
N MET A 51 1.82 21.24 -7.97
CA MET A 51 3.06 21.64 -8.64
C MET A 51 3.67 20.47 -9.44
N LEU A 52 3.50 19.24 -8.93
CA LEU A 52 4.00 18.03 -9.58
C LEU A 52 3.17 17.70 -10.82
N SER A 53 1.85 17.76 -10.71
CA SER A 53 0.93 17.52 -11.83
C SER A 53 1.15 18.56 -12.94
N ALA A 54 1.35 19.83 -12.60
CA ALA A 54 1.70 20.89 -13.55
C ALA A 54 3.03 20.60 -14.26
N THR A 55 4.05 20.15 -13.51
CA THR A 55 5.35 19.77 -14.09
C THR A 55 5.21 18.60 -15.06
N LEU A 56 4.43 17.57 -14.69
CA LEU A 56 4.20 16.40 -15.53
C LEU A 56 3.44 16.74 -16.82
N TYR A 57 2.53 17.72 -16.75
CA TYR A 57 1.75 18.21 -17.89
C TYR A 57 2.59 19.02 -18.88
N HIS A 58 3.47 19.90 -18.38
CA HIS A 58 4.23 20.82 -19.24
C HIS A 58 5.53 20.24 -19.79
N LYS A 59 6.21 19.38 -19.04
CA LYS A 59 7.48 18.80 -19.49
C LYS A 59 7.26 17.59 -20.35
N ASP A 60 8.23 17.23 -21.19
CA ASP A 60 8.30 15.96 -21.92
C ASP A 60 9.01 14.85 -21.13
N PHE A 61 8.94 13.59 -21.58
CA PHE A 61 9.63 12.48 -20.89
C PHE A 61 11.14 12.70 -20.83
N SER A 62 11.76 13.16 -21.92
CA SER A 62 13.19 13.49 -21.96
C SER A 62 13.54 14.55 -20.93
N GLU A 63 12.75 15.61 -20.84
CA GLU A 63 13.00 16.73 -19.93
C GLU A 63 12.87 16.35 -18.45
N ILE A 64 12.12 15.31 -18.12
CA ILE A 64 12.04 14.78 -16.74
C ILE A 64 13.34 14.10 -16.32
N PHE A 65 14.03 13.42 -17.25
CA PHE A 65 15.29 12.73 -16.96
C PHE A 65 16.51 13.64 -17.08
N PHE A 66 16.50 14.59 -18.01
CA PHE A 66 17.67 15.40 -18.36
C PHE A 66 17.62 16.84 -17.86
N SER A 67 16.50 17.32 -17.31
CA SER A 67 16.39 18.69 -16.82
C SER A 67 15.87 18.77 -15.38
N PRO A 68 16.43 19.67 -14.55
CA PRO A 68 16.00 19.83 -13.16
C PRO A 68 14.52 20.26 -13.10
N LEU A 69 13.78 19.74 -12.11
CA LEU A 69 12.39 20.13 -11.90
C LEU A 69 12.32 21.61 -11.48
N PRO A 70 11.41 22.41 -12.06
CA PRO A 70 11.38 23.86 -11.91
C PRO A 70 11.01 24.33 -10.50
N HIS A 71 10.45 23.43 -9.70
CA HIS A 71 9.82 23.74 -8.42
C HIS A 71 10.59 23.21 -7.19
N LEU A 72 11.89 22.91 -7.32
CA LEU A 72 12.71 22.30 -6.25
C LEU A 72 12.11 20.99 -5.71
N GLN A 73 11.33 20.29 -6.53
CA GLN A 73 10.62 19.07 -6.12
C GLN A 73 11.58 17.90 -6.04
N ALA A 74 11.58 17.23 -4.89
CA ALA A 74 12.28 15.97 -4.69
C ALA A 74 11.33 14.80 -4.99
N ALA A 75 11.30 14.35 -6.25
CA ALA A 75 10.52 13.19 -6.66
C ALA A 75 11.44 12.11 -7.30
N PRO A 76 11.29 10.82 -6.94
CA PRO A 76 12.05 9.75 -7.57
C PRO A 76 11.79 9.67 -9.08
N LEU A 77 12.83 9.53 -9.90
CA LEU A 77 12.69 9.46 -11.37
C LEU A 77 11.75 8.34 -11.83
N GLY A 78 11.84 7.16 -11.21
CA GLY A 78 10.96 6.03 -11.52
C GLY A 78 9.49 6.32 -11.21
N PHE A 79 9.23 7.07 -10.13
CA PHE A 79 7.87 7.51 -9.79
C PHE A 79 7.32 8.46 -10.86
N LEU A 80 8.10 9.49 -11.22
CA LEU A 80 7.71 10.45 -12.25
C LEU A 80 7.42 9.79 -13.59
N ALA A 81 8.27 8.85 -14.02
CA ALA A 81 8.12 8.16 -15.28
C ALA A 81 6.83 7.34 -15.36
N VAL A 82 6.52 6.55 -14.32
CA VAL A 82 5.31 5.73 -14.29
C VAL A 82 4.06 6.60 -14.16
N THR A 83 4.06 7.58 -13.27
CA THR A 83 2.92 8.50 -13.10
C THR A 83 2.62 9.27 -14.38
N LYS A 84 3.65 9.74 -15.10
CA LYS A 84 3.46 10.37 -16.41
C LYS A 84 2.84 9.45 -17.43
N LEU A 85 3.33 8.21 -17.54
CA LEU A 85 2.79 7.22 -18.45
C LEU A 85 1.31 6.99 -18.17
N LEU A 86 0.93 6.87 -16.90
CA LEU A 86 -0.46 6.72 -16.49
C LEU A 86 -1.30 7.96 -16.84
N CYS A 87 -0.80 9.17 -16.58
CA CYS A 87 -1.49 10.41 -16.97
C CYS A 87 -1.66 10.54 -18.49
N LEU A 88 -0.73 10.02 -19.30
CA LEU A 88 -0.87 10.01 -20.76
C LEU A 88 -1.89 8.99 -21.25
N LEU A 89 -2.00 7.83 -20.58
CA LEU A 89 -2.96 6.78 -20.95
C LEU A 89 -4.39 7.06 -20.48
N PHE A 90 -4.55 7.57 -19.25
CA PHE A 90 -5.84 7.79 -18.61
C PHE A 90 -6.29 9.26 -18.59
N GLY A 91 -5.43 10.17 -19.05
CA GLY A 91 -5.63 11.61 -18.98
C GLY A 91 -5.16 12.23 -17.66
N TYR A 92 -4.83 13.52 -17.69
CA TYR A 92 -4.40 14.24 -16.51
C TYR A 92 -5.57 14.45 -15.55
N SER A 93 -5.55 13.69 -14.47
CA SER A 93 -6.56 13.72 -13.40
C SER A 93 -5.90 13.30 -12.08
N GLU A 94 -6.54 13.66 -10.98
CA GLU A 94 -6.13 13.26 -9.63
C GLU A 94 -6.03 11.74 -9.51
N TYR A 95 -7.02 11.03 -10.04
CA TYR A 95 -7.03 9.56 -10.08
C TYR A 95 -5.78 8.99 -10.75
N SER A 96 -5.32 9.59 -11.85
CA SER A 96 -4.13 9.11 -12.55
C SER A 96 -2.85 9.36 -11.75
N LEU A 97 -2.78 10.48 -11.01
CA LEU A 97 -1.67 10.81 -10.13
C LEU A 97 -1.57 9.81 -8.96
N TYR A 98 -2.72 9.46 -8.36
CA TYR A 98 -2.78 8.58 -7.18
C TYR A 98 -2.84 7.09 -7.52
N PHE A 99 -3.06 6.71 -8.78
CA PHE A 99 -3.20 5.31 -9.17
C PHE A 99 -1.94 4.51 -8.86
N PHE A 100 -0.76 5.06 -9.19
CA PHE A 100 0.50 4.39 -8.88
C PHE A 100 0.79 4.30 -7.37
N PRO A 101 0.66 5.38 -6.57
CA PRO A 101 0.69 5.28 -5.10
C PRO A 101 -0.28 4.24 -4.52
N MET A 102 -1.51 4.16 -5.03
CA MET A 102 -2.50 3.17 -4.58
C MET A 102 -2.01 1.74 -4.82
N LEU A 103 -1.53 1.45 -6.03
CA LEU A 103 -0.99 0.13 -6.39
C LEU A 103 0.21 -0.24 -5.52
N CYS A 104 1.16 0.67 -5.32
CA CYS A 104 2.31 0.47 -4.44
C CYS A 104 1.88 0.24 -2.98
N GLY A 105 0.87 0.95 -2.51
CA GLY A 105 0.28 0.76 -1.18
C GLY A 105 -0.32 -0.63 -0.99
N ILE A 106 -1.11 -1.12 -1.96
CA ILE A 106 -1.68 -2.48 -1.92
C ILE A 106 -0.58 -3.53 -2.03
N ALA A 107 0.38 -3.34 -2.94
CA ALA A 107 1.51 -4.25 -3.13
C ALA A 107 2.36 -4.40 -1.86
N SER A 108 2.63 -3.30 -1.15
CA SER A 108 3.39 -3.33 0.10
C SER A 108 2.67 -4.11 1.20
N LEU A 109 1.34 -4.00 1.31
CA LEU A 109 0.55 -4.80 2.26
C LEU A 109 0.62 -6.30 1.95
N ILE A 110 0.48 -6.68 0.69
CA ILE A 110 0.58 -8.09 0.26
C ILE A 110 2.00 -8.61 0.52
N LEU A 111 3.01 -7.80 0.23
CA LEU A 111 4.40 -8.18 0.44
C LEU A 111 4.73 -8.32 1.93
N ALA A 112 4.24 -7.40 2.78
CA ALA A 112 4.37 -7.50 4.23
C ALA A 112 3.71 -8.78 4.76
N PHE A 113 2.52 -9.13 4.26
CA PHE A 113 1.86 -10.39 4.61
C PHE A 113 2.68 -11.62 4.16
N LYS A 114 3.27 -11.60 2.95
CA LYS A 114 4.15 -12.67 2.48
C LYS A 114 5.42 -12.79 3.34
N ILE A 115 6.08 -11.68 3.64
CA ILE A 115 7.29 -11.64 4.47
C ILE A 115 6.97 -12.14 5.88
N ALA A 116 5.86 -11.72 6.48
CA ALA A 116 5.43 -12.22 7.77
C ALA A 116 5.22 -13.75 7.73
N ASN A 117 4.59 -14.28 6.69
CA ASN A 117 4.44 -15.74 6.54
C ASN A 117 5.77 -16.45 6.31
N VAL A 118 6.77 -15.83 5.67
CA VAL A 118 8.11 -16.44 5.53
C VAL A 118 8.84 -16.46 6.87
N ILE A 119 8.86 -15.33 7.59
CA ILE A 119 9.56 -15.19 8.87
C ILE A 119 8.90 -16.05 9.95
N TYR A 120 7.58 -15.98 10.10
CA TYR A 120 6.84 -16.70 11.14
C TYR A 120 6.40 -18.10 10.71
N GLY A 121 6.21 -18.35 9.41
CA GLY A 121 5.86 -19.67 8.87
C GLY A 121 7.05 -20.64 8.78
N GLY A 122 8.29 -20.13 8.76
CA GLY A 122 9.49 -20.95 9.01
C GLY A 122 9.51 -21.53 10.45
N GLY A 123 8.89 -20.83 11.42
CA GLY A 123 8.69 -21.35 12.78
C GLY A 123 7.61 -22.42 12.88
N SER A 124 6.67 -22.48 11.92
CA SER A 124 5.69 -23.57 11.83
C SER A 124 6.31 -24.89 11.36
N LEU A 125 7.60 -24.95 11.00
CA LEU A 125 8.30 -26.22 10.80
C LEU A 125 9.07 -26.68 12.04
N LEU A 126 9.40 -25.76 12.96
CA LEU A 126 10.10 -26.08 14.22
C LEU A 126 9.14 -26.41 15.37
N VAL A 127 7.85 -26.07 15.26
CA VAL A 127 6.81 -26.49 16.23
C VAL A 127 6.27 -27.90 15.90
N TYR A 128 6.61 -28.45 14.73
CA TYR A 128 6.22 -29.80 14.30
C TYR A 128 7.42 -30.78 14.26
N SER A 129 8.59 -30.40 14.80
CA SER A 129 9.76 -31.26 14.95
C SER A 129 10.01 -31.61 16.41
#